data_AF-A0A8T0VKK5-F1
#
_entry.id   AF-A0A8T0VKK5-F1
#
_cell.length_a   1.000
_cell.length_b   1.000
_cell.length_c   1.000
_cell.angle_alpha   90.00
_cell.angle_beta   90.00
_cell.angle_gamma   90.00
#
_symmetry.space_group_name_H-M   'P 1'
#
loop_
_entity.id
_entity.type
_entity.pdbx_description
1 polymer ?
#
loop_
_entity_poly.entity_id
_entity_poly.type
_entity_poly.pdbx_seq_one_letter_code
_entity_poly.pdbx_strand_id
1 'polypeptide(L)'
;MDPPKLGDESFETFESEKEKIHSSFLKRAETLEEAFSSLEGVSCNKIEGALYFFPRLHLPSLAIKTAQSEGVSPDVFYTHRLLDATGITVVPGTGFHQASGTIHIRCTILPDDDKIAAMIPRLRAFHESFMNEFRGSEPYMNDLRR
;
A
#
# COMPACT_ATOMS: atom_id res chain seq x y z
N MET A 1 -15.85 12.28 26.58
CA MET A 1 -16.74 12.08 25.42
C MET A 1 -18.05 12.77 25.74
N ASP A 2 -18.18 14.06 25.43
CA ASP A 2 -19.43 14.83 25.56
C ASP A 2 -19.41 15.92 24.46
N PRO A 3 -19.65 15.54 23.19
CA PRO A 3 -19.70 16.51 22.10
C PRO A 3 -20.92 17.43 22.23
N PRO A 4 -20.93 18.59 21.53
CA PRO A 4 -22.09 19.47 21.46
C PRO A 4 -23.35 18.70 21.05
N LYS A 5 -24.48 19.05 21.67
CA LYS A 5 -25.79 18.44 21.44
C LYS A 5 -26.67 19.42 20.67
N LEU A 6 -27.71 18.89 20.04
CA LEU A 6 -28.69 19.70 19.34
C LEU A 6 -29.26 20.78 20.30
N GLY A 7 -29.07 22.05 19.95
CA GLY A 7 -29.42 23.21 20.77
C GLY A 7 -28.22 23.97 21.34
N ASP A 8 -27.03 23.37 21.36
CA ASP A 8 -25.79 24.08 21.72
C ASP A 8 -25.33 24.99 20.57
N GLU A 9 -24.74 26.15 20.90
CA GLU A 9 -24.28 27.15 19.91
C GLU A 9 -23.31 26.56 18.89
N SER A 10 -22.44 25.63 19.32
CA SER A 10 -21.42 25.02 18.47
C SER A 10 -21.87 23.75 17.75
N PHE A 11 -23.12 23.29 17.91
CA PHE A 11 -23.58 22.00 17.37
C PHE A 11 -23.46 21.92 15.85
N GLU A 12 -23.99 22.91 15.13
CA GLU A 12 -24.01 22.93 13.67
C GLU A 12 -22.59 22.99 13.08
N THR A 13 -21.71 23.81 13.67
CA THR A 13 -20.31 23.90 13.25
C THR A 13 -19.59 22.59 13.49
N PHE A 14 -19.75 21.98 14.68
CA PHE A 14 -19.14 20.71 15.01
C PHE A 14 -19.56 19.58 14.06
N GLU A 15 -20.87 19.45 13.80
CA GLU A 15 -21.38 18.41 12.90
C GLU A 15 -20.91 18.62 11.45
N SER A 16 -20.88 19.88 10.98
CA SER A 16 -20.36 20.22 9.65
C SER A 16 -18.87 19.89 9.49
N GLU A 17 -18.05 20.23 10.48
CA GLU A 17 -16.61 19.92 10.47
C GLU A 17 -16.36 18.42 10.54
N LYS A 18 -17.08 17.72 11.41
CA LYS A 18 -17.02 16.25 11.54
C LYS A 18 -17.35 15.57 10.22
N GLU A 19 -18.46 15.96 9.59
CA GLU A 19 -18.89 15.36 8.33
C GLU A 19 -17.90 15.66 7.20
N LYS A 20 -17.39 16.90 7.14
CA LYS A 20 -16.38 17.28 6.15
C LYS A 20 -15.10 16.44 6.27
N ILE A 21 -14.61 16.23 7.49
CA ILE A 21 -13.43 15.40 7.76
C ILE A 21 -13.71 13.94 7.41
N HIS A 22 -14.85 13.42 7.82
CA HIS A 22 -15.27 12.03 7.55
C HIS A 22 -15.38 11.77 6.04
N SER A 23 -16.13 12.61 5.31
CA SER A 23 -16.28 12.54 3.86
C SER A 23 -14.93 12.65 3.14
N SER A 24 -14.02 13.49 3.64
CA SER A 24 -12.66 13.59 3.09
C SER A 24 -11.83 12.31 3.31
N PHE A 25 -11.94 11.66 4.47
CA PHE A 25 -11.27 10.36 4.68
C PHE A 25 -11.86 9.25 3.82
N LEU A 26 -13.18 9.22 3.66
CA LEU A 26 -13.86 8.23 2.81
C LEU A 26 -13.39 8.32 1.36
N LYS A 27 -13.39 9.53 0.78
CA LYS A 27 -12.91 9.77 -0.58
C LYS A 27 -11.45 9.31 -0.78
N ARG A 28 -10.58 9.60 0.19
CA ARG A 28 -9.16 9.20 0.14
C ARG A 28 -8.98 7.70 0.26
N ALA A 29 -9.78 7.06 1.11
CA ALA A 29 -9.80 5.61 1.25
C ALA A 29 -10.20 4.94 -0.08
N GLU A 30 -11.30 5.36 -0.69
CA GLU A 30 -11.77 4.83 -1.99
C GLU A 30 -10.74 5.03 -3.10
N THR A 31 -10.14 6.23 -3.18
CA THR A 31 -9.11 6.55 -4.18
C THR A 31 -7.88 5.65 -4.05
N LEU A 32 -7.41 5.41 -2.82
CA LEU A 32 -6.26 4.57 -2.55
C LEU A 32 -6.58 3.09 -2.72
N GLU A 33 -7.77 2.64 -2.32
CA GLU A 33 -8.25 1.27 -2.53
C GLU A 33 -8.27 0.94 -4.03
N GLU A 34 -8.83 1.80 -4.86
CA GLU A 34 -8.85 1.63 -6.32
C GLU A 34 -7.43 1.62 -6.89
N ALA A 35 -6.59 2.58 -6.48
CA ALA A 35 -5.23 2.69 -6.97
C ALA A 35 -4.40 1.44 -6.66
N PHE A 36 -4.43 0.93 -5.43
CA PHE A 36 -3.69 -0.27 -5.04
C PHE A 36 -4.28 -1.54 -5.62
N SER A 37 -5.61 -1.68 -5.68
CA SER A 37 -6.26 -2.86 -6.26
C SER A 37 -6.05 -2.98 -7.78
N SER A 38 -5.73 -1.87 -8.45
CA SER A 38 -5.38 -1.86 -9.88
C SER A 38 -3.94 -2.31 -10.17
N LEU A 39 -3.09 -2.44 -9.15
CA LEU A 39 -1.70 -2.88 -9.32
C LEU A 39 -1.64 -4.40 -9.52
N GLU A 40 -0.73 -4.85 -10.39
CA GLU A 40 -0.54 -6.26 -10.65
C GLU A 40 -0.09 -7.02 -9.39
N GLY A 41 -0.73 -8.16 -9.10
CA GLY A 41 -0.30 -8.95 -7.95
C GLY A 41 -0.49 -8.21 -6.63
N VAL A 42 -1.38 -7.23 -6.56
CA VAL A 42 -1.81 -6.60 -5.31
C VAL A 42 -3.27 -6.95 -5.03
N SER A 43 -3.56 -7.31 -3.79
CA SER A 43 -4.94 -7.51 -3.33
C SER A 43 -5.19 -6.59 -2.14
N CYS A 44 -6.23 -5.76 -2.23
CA CYS A 44 -6.63 -4.88 -1.13
C CYS A 44 -8.04 -5.27 -0.67
N ASN A 45 -8.22 -5.37 0.65
CA ASN A 45 -9.57 -5.41 1.21
C ASN A 45 -10.18 -4.02 1.15
N LYS A 46 -11.52 -3.98 1.19
CA LYS A 46 -12.24 -2.72 1.33
C LYS A 46 -11.81 -1.97 2.59
N ILE A 47 -11.61 -0.66 2.48
CA ILE A 47 -11.25 0.19 3.61
C ILE A 47 -12.51 0.62 4.33
N GLU A 48 -12.94 -0.15 5.33
CA GLU A 48 -14.21 0.08 6.05
C GLU A 48 -14.10 1.13 7.18
N GLY A 49 -12.89 1.52 7.58
CA GLY A 49 -12.66 2.49 8.63
C GLY A 49 -11.19 2.63 9.03
N ALA A 50 -10.95 3.32 10.15
CA ALA A 50 -9.62 3.71 10.64
C ALA A 50 -8.86 4.60 9.64
N LEU A 51 -7.52 4.62 9.73
CA LEU A 51 -6.64 5.51 8.96
C LEU A 51 -5.57 4.76 8.16
N TYR A 52 -5.63 3.43 8.16
CA TYR A 52 -4.65 2.55 7.55
C TYR A 52 -5.33 1.42 6.79
N PHE A 53 -4.66 0.97 5.74
CA PHE A 53 -5.05 -0.22 4.98
C PHE A 53 -3.82 -1.11 4.76
N PHE A 54 -4.08 -2.39 4.49
CA PHE A 54 -3.06 -3.44 4.55
C PHE A 54 -3.07 -4.32 3.29
N PRO A 55 -2.67 -3.76 2.13
CA PRO A 55 -2.66 -4.51 0.88
C PRO A 55 -1.67 -5.67 0.95
N ARG A 56 -2.09 -6.80 0.38
CA ARG A 56 -1.26 -7.99 0.17
C ARG A 56 -0.53 -7.87 -1.16
N LEU A 57 0.78 -8.15 -1.13
CA LEU A 57 1.64 -8.23 -2.29
C LEU A 57 1.88 -9.70 -2.66
N HIS A 58 1.70 -10.03 -3.93
CA HIS A 58 2.03 -11.33 -4.53
C HIS A 58 3.28 -11.14 -5.39
N LEU A 59 4.43 -11.04 -4.71
CA LEU A 59 5.70 -10.73 -5.36
C LEU A 59 6.25 -11.93 -6.18
N PRO A 60 6.98 -11.68 -7.28
CA PRO A 60 7.63 -12.74 -8.04
C PRO A 60 8.63 -13.53 -7.19
N SER A 61 8.79 -14.82 -7.51
CA SER A 61 9.68 -15.72 -6.76
C SER A 61 11.14 -15.26 -6.77
N LEU A 62 11.59 -14.61 -7.85
CA LEU A 62 12.93 -14.03 -7.93
C LEU A 62 13.11 -12.89 -6.92
N ALA A 63 12.14 -11.98 -6.78
CA ALA A 63 12.19 -10.90 -5.79
C ALA A 63 12.28 -11.47 -4.36
N ILE A 64 11.52 -12.53 -4.06
CA ILE A 64 11.53 -13.20 -2.75
C ILE A 64 12.91 -13.82 -2.48
N LYS A 65 13.50 -14.52 -3.46
CA LYS A 65 14.83 -15.12 -3.32
C LYS A 65 15.92 -14.06 -3.17
N THR A 66 15.84 -12.96 -3.92
CA THR A 66 16.78 -11.83 -3.81
C THR A 66 16.72 -11.22 -2.42
N ALA A 67 15.52 -10.92 -1.91
CA ALA A 67 15.35 -10.42 -0.54
C ALA A 67 15.99 -11.35 0.51
N GLN A 68 15.78 -12.66 0.38
CA GLN A 68 16.40 -13.67 1.26
C GLN A 68 17.93 -13.66 1.16
N SER A 69 18.49 -13.53 -0.05
CA SER A 69 19.94 -13.46 -0.24
C SER A 69 20.57 -12.19 0.35
N GLU A 70 19.79 -11.11 0.47
CA GLU A 70 20.17 -9.86 1.14
C GLU A 70 19.91 -9.89 2.65
N GLY A 71 19.37 -10.99 3.18
CA GLY A 71 19.10 -11.15 4.62
C GLY A 71 17.90 -10.34 5.12
N VAL A 72 17.00 -9.91 4.24
CA VAL A 72 15.79 -9.13 4.58
C VAL A 72 14.50 -9.87 4.19
N SER A 73 13.39 -9.51 4.81
CA SER A 73 12.09 -10.05 4.41
C SER A 73 11.58 -9.42 3.11
N PRO A 74 10.75 -10.12 2.31
CA PRO A 74 10.31 -9.61 1.00
C PRO A 74 9.54 -8.27 1.04
N ASP A 75 8.78 -8.02 2.10
CA ASP A 75 8.09 -6.74 2.32
C ASP A 75 9.05 -5.60 2.67
N VAL A 76 10.10 -5.86 3.46
CA VAL A 76 11.18 -4.91 3.75
C VAL A 76 11.92 -4.57 2.46
N PHE A 77 12.28 -5.59 1.67
CA PHE A 77 12.92 -5.41 0.36
C PHE A 77 12.08 -4.52 -0.57
N TYR A 78 10.79 -4.83 -0.75
CA TYR A 78 9.89 -4.01 -1.55
C TYR A 78 9.77 -2.58 -1.02
N THR A 79 9.63 -2.42 0.30
CA THR A 79 9.45 -1.11 0.95
C THR A 79 10.68 -0.21 0.78
N HIS A 80 11.88 -0.75 0.93
CA HIS A 80 13.12 0.00 0.70
C HIS A 80 13.26 0.42 -0.77
N ARG A 81 13.01 -0.50 -1.70
CA ARG A 81 13.05 -0.20 -3.15
C ARG A 81 12.03 0.88 -3.52
N LEU A 82 10.83 0.83 -2.96
CA LEU A 82 9.79 1.86 -3.16
C LEU A 82 10.27 3.22 -2.64
N LEU A 83 10.80 3.26 -1.42
CA LEU A 83 11.31 4.48 -0.81
C LEU A 83 12.43 5.11 -1.66
N ASP A 84 13.43 4.32 -2.03
CA ASP A 84 14.59 4.80 -2.78
C ASP A 84 14.20 5.36 -4.15
N ALA A 85 13.25 4.72 -4.83
CA ALA A 85 12.83 5.11 -6.17
C ALA A 85 11.87 6.31 -6.20
N THR A 86 11.04 6.49 -5.16
CA THR A 86 9.89 7.40 -5.23
C THR A 86 9.79 8.41 -4.09
N GLY A 87 10.52 8.19 -3.00
CA GLY A 87 10.35 8.88 -1.73
C GLY A 87 9.09 8.48 -0.95
N ILE A 88 8.33 7.49 -1.41
CA ILE A 88 7.11 7.01 -0.73
C ILE A 88 7.51 6.05 0.40
N THR A 89 7.12 6.39 1.62
CA THR A 89 7.33 5.53 2.78
C THR A 89 6.06 4.74 3.11
N VAL A 90 6.22 3.44 3.29
CA VAL A 90 5.19 2.53 3.82
C VAL A 90 5.82 1.70 4.94
N VAL A 91 5.01 0.96 5.71
CA VAL A 91 5.55 0.08 6.76
C VAL A 91 5.47 -1.38 6.31
N PRO A 92 6.55 -2.17 6.39
CA PRO A 92 6.53 -3.58 6.01
C PRO A 92 5.63 -4.39 6.94
N GLY A 93 4.97 -5.42 6.39
CA GLY A 93 4.01 -6.29 7.08
C GLY A 93 4.62 -7.14 8.20
N THR A 94 5.93 -7.42 8.17
CA THR A 94 6.65 -8.21 9.17
C THR A 94 6.49 -7.70 10.60
N GLY A 95 6.24 -6.40 10.79
CA GLY A 95 5.95 -5.82 12.10
C GLY A 95 4.55 -6.09 12.67
N PHE A 96 3.65 -6.74 11.91
CA PHE A 96 2.20 -6.80 12.21
C PHE A 96 1.63 -8.21 12.37
N HIS A 97 2.46 -9.22 12.67
CA HIS A 97 2.00 -10.62 12.84
C HIS A 97 1.19 -11.15 11.65
N GLN A 98 1.60 -10.82 10.42
CA GLN A 98 0.95 -11.32 9.21
C GLN A 98 0.99 -12.86 9.10
N ALA A 99 0.03 -13.44 8.37
CA ALA A 99 0.00 -14.90 8.16
C ALA A 99 1.27 -15.40 7.46
N SER A 100 1.75 -16.59 7.86
CA SER A 100 2.97 -17.16 7.28
C SER A 100 2.83 -17.33 5.75
N GLY A 101 3.89 -16.96 5.02
CA GLY A 101 3.92 -17.01 3.56
C GLY A 101 3.17 -15.87 2.86
N THR A 102 2.59 -14.92 3.59
CA THR A 102 1.98 -13.72 3.02
C THR A 102 2.89 -12.51 3.20
N ILE A 103 2.79 -11.57 2.26
CA ILE A 103 3.62 -10.36 2.21
C ILE A 103 2.66 -9.18 2.15
N HIS A 104 2.81 -8.22 3.05
CA HIS A 104 1.94 -7.05 3.12
C HIS A 104 2.76 -5.79 3.35
N ILE A 105 2.11 -4.66 3.10
CA ILE A 105 2.57 -3.34 3.53
C ILE A 105 1.41 -2.62 4.21
N ARG A 106 1.70 -1.75 5.17
CA ARG A 106 0.72 -0.85 5.77
C ARG A 106 0.87 0.54 5.16
N CYS A 107 -0.22 1.04 4.60
CA CYS A 107 -0.33 2.36 4.01
C CYS A 107 -1.32 3.22 4.81
N THR A 108 -1.25 4.55 4.67
CA THR A 108 -2.14 5.50 5.34
C THR A 108 -2.98 6.28 4.35
N ILE A 109 -4.19 6.67 4.76
CA ILE A 109 -5.10 7.54 3.99
C ILE A 109 -4.92 9.04 4.33
N LEU A 110 -3.99 9.36 5.23
CA LEU A 110 -3.82 10.71 5.78
C LEU A 110 -3.29 11.78 4.82
N PRO A 111 -2.49 11.48 3.77
CA PRO A 111 -2.05 12.52 2.84
C PRO A 111 -3.23 13.25 2.21
N ASP A 112 -3.03 14.53 1.90
CA ASP A 112 -4.04 15.35 1.23
C ASP A 112 -4.29 14.84 -0.21
N ASP A 113 -5.47 15.13 -0.76
CA ASP A 113 -5.90 14.67 -2.09
C ASP A 113 -4.84 14.93 -3.18
N ASP A 114 -4.24 16.13 -3.20
CA ASP A 114 -3.21 16.49 -4.18
C ASP A 114 -1.94 15.65 -4.05
N LYS A 115 -1.56 15.29 -2.81
CA LYS A 115 -0.41 14.43 -2.54
C LYS A 115 -0.71 12.99 -2.96
N ILE A 116 -1.93 12.50 -2.71
CA ILE A 116 -2.38 11.19 -3.18
C ILE A 116 -2.35 11.15 -4.71
N ALA A 117 -2.93 12.14 -5.38
CA ALA A 117 -2.94 12.25 -6.84
C ALA A 117 -1.53 12.27 -7.43
N ALA A 118 -0.59 13.00 -6.82
CA ALA A 118 0.80 13.02 -7.25
C ALA A 118 1.59 11.74 -6.89
N MET A 119 1.17 10.99 -5.87
CA MET A 119 1.82 9.77 -5.41
C MET A 119 1.48 8.57 -6.29
N ILE A 120 0.20 8.41 -6.66
CA ILE A 120 -0.31 7.26 -7.43
C ILE A 120 0.50 6.95 -8.71
N PRO A 121 0.81 7.92 -9.60
CA PRO A 121 1.56 7.60 -10.82
C PRO A 121 3.00 7.14 -10.52
N ARG A 122 3.64 7.69 -9.48
CA ARG A 122 4.99 7.25 -9.04
C ARG A 122 4.96 5.84 -8.48
N LEU A 123 3.96 5.52 -7.65
CA LEU A 123 3.73 4.17 -7.14
C LEU A 123 3.52 3.18 -8.28
N ARG A 124 2.65 3.50 -9.24
CA ARG A 124 2.36 2.65 -10.40
C ARG A 124 3.61 2.37 -11.24
N ALA A 125 4.35 3.42 -11.60
CA ALA A 125 5.56 3.28 -12.41
C ALA A 125 6.64 2.46 -11.70
N PHE A 126 6.85 2.70 -10.40
CA PHE A 126 7.75 1.88 -9.59
C PHE A 126 7.29 0.41 -9.56
N HIS A 127 6.02 0.17 -9.25
CA HIS A 127 5.50 -1.17 -9.08
C HIS A 127 5.59 -1.98 -10.38
N GLU A 128 5.21 -1.39 -11.51
CA GLU A 128 5.35 -2.01 -12.83
C GLU A 128 6.82 -2.35 -13.14
N SER A 129 7.73 -1.42 -12.89
CA SER A 129 9.17 -1.64 -13.12
C SER A 129 9.72 -2.74 -12.22
N PHE A 130 9.35 -2.74 -10.94
CA PHE A 130 9.72 -3.78 -9.97
C PHE A 130 9.21 -5.15 -10.42
N MET A 131 7.94 -5.25 -10.79
CA MET A 131 7.36 -6.51 -11.26
C MET A 131 8.07 -7.01 -12.51
N ASN A 132 8.39 -6.13 -13.47
CA ASN A 132 9.11 -6.51 -14.69
C ASN A 132 10.57 -6.92 -14.45
N GLU A 133 11.27 -6.26 -13.52
CA GLU A 133 12.63 -6.62 -13.12
C GLU A 133 12.71 -8.05 -12.57
N PHE A 134 11.71 -8.46 -11.78
CA PHE A 134 11.70 -9.76 -11.10
C PHE A 134 10.81 -10.81 -11.76
N ARG A 135 10.10 -10.47 -12.84
CA ARG A 135 9.36 -11.42 -13.66
C ARG A 135 10.36 -12.21 -14.49
N GLY A 136 10.74 -13.39 -13.98
CA GLY A 136 11.74 -14.22 -14.63
C GLY A 136 11.37 -14.59 -16.06
N SER A 137 12.36 -14.58 -16.96
CA SER A 137 12.61 -15.78 -17.73
C SER A 137 13.56 -16.65 -16.89
N GLU A 138 13.16 -17.88 -16.58
CA GLU A 138 14.18 -18.89 -16.30
C GLU A 138 15.15 -18.92 -17.49
N PRO A 139 16.47 -19.04 -17.29
CA PRO A 139 17.33 -19.42 -18.41
C PRO A 139 16.77 -20.72 -18.95
N TYR A 140 16.42 -20.71 -20.24
CA TYR A 140 16.07 -21.92 -20.97
C TYR A 140 17.20 -22.91 -20.72
N MET A 141 16.93 -23.98 -19.95
CA MET A 141 17.85 -25.09 -19.75
C MET A 141 17.93 -25.88 -21.07
N ASN A 142 18.53 -25.28 -22.10
CA ASN A 142 19.16 -26.01 -23.18
C ASN A 142 20.63 -26.14 -22.83
N ASP A 143 20.96 -27.20 -22.09
CA ASP A 143 22.23 -27.87 -22.34
C ASP A 143 22.03 -29.39 -22.26
N LEU A 144 21.79 -29.93 -23.45
CA LEU A 144 22.37 -31.15 -24.01
C LEU A 144 22.58 -32.36 -23.10
N ARG A 145 21.92 -33.45 -23.53
CA ARG A 145 22.43 -34.82 -23.42
C ARG A 145 23.95 -34.85 -23.56
N ARG A 146 24.65 -35.30 -22.53
CA ARG A 146 25.70 -36.33 -22.59
C ARG A 146 25.95 -36.91 -21.20
#